data_AF-A0A7K0P3X6-F1
#
_entry.id   AF-A0A7K0P3X6-F1
#
_cell.length_a   1.000
_cell.length_b   1.000
_cell.length_c   1.000
_cell.angle_alpha   90.00
_cell.angle_beta   90.00
_cell.angle_gamma   90.00
#
_symmetry.space_group_name_H-M   'P 1'
#
loop_
_entity.id
_entity.type
_entity.pdbx_description
1 polymer ?
#
loop_
_entity_poly.entity_id
_entity_poly.type
_entity_poly.pdbx_seq_one_letter_code
_entity_poly.pdbx_strand_id
1 'polypeptide(L)'
;MWVGLDLGTSGLKAVVINPHGQVVARAQHAYATERPEPGASEQNPAHWVTAAGTALRSLAAQTDSSSWQGIGLSAMLPTLVALDADRASLGPAITWEDARAEAEGQALREACGDHALYRLTGQWVDGRYLLPMLARRCAIDEGLRQRVTSIAGAK
;
A
#
# COMPACT_ATOMS: atom_id res chain seq x y z
N MET A 1 16.04 13.87 -16.30
CA MET A 1 15.07 14.24 -15.25
C MET A 1 14.59 12.98 -14.55
N TRP A 2 14.05 13.07 -13.34
CA TRP A 2 13.50 11.92 -12.60
C TRP A 2 12.06 12.17 -12.20
N VAL A 3 11.25 11.13 -12.22
CA VAL A 3 9.87 11.17 -11.74
C VAL A 3 9.83 10.64 -10.31
N GLY A 4 9.17 11.33 -9.40
CA GLY A 4 8.82 10.82 -8.08
C GLY A 4 7.33 10.56 -8.01
N LEU A 5 6.91 9.37 -7.59
CA LEU A 5 5.51 9.06 -7.27
C LEU A 5 5.40 8.79 -5.77
N ASP A 6 4.38 9.35 -5.13
CA ASP A 6 4.02 9.12 -3.74
C ASP A 6 2.58 8.64 -3.65
N LEU A 7 2.42 7.34 -3.39
CA LEU A 7 1.12 6.69 -3.24
C LEU A 7 0.62 6.85 -1.79
N GLY A 8 -0.14 7.92 -1.55
CA GLY A 8 -0.70 8.24 -0.24
C GLY A 8 -2.05 7.57 0.03
N THR A 9 -2.63 7.89 1.19
CA THR A 9 -3.95 7.34 1.59
C THR A 9 -5.14 8.03 0.93
N SER A 10 -5.00 9.28 0.46
CA SER A 10 -6.10 10.01 -0.21
C SER A 10 -5.89 10.23 -1.70
N GLY A 11 -4.74 9.82 -2.23
CA GLY A 11 -4.39 10.03 -3.61
C GLY A 11 -2.89 9.85 -3.87
N LEU A 12 -2.57 9.76 -5.15
CA LEU A 12 -1.21 9.72 -5.64
C LEU A 12 -0.75 11.13 -5.98
N LYS A 13 0.45 11.48 -5.52
CA LYS A 13 1.17 12.71 -5.89
C LYS A 13 2.34 12.33 -6.79
N ALA A 14 2.64 13.18 -7.75
CA ALA A 14 3.73 12.96 -8.69
C ALA A 14 4.50 14.25 -8.95
N VAL A 15 5.81 14.14 -9.12
CA VAL A 15 6.71 15.26 -9.43
C VAL A 15 7.71 14.87 -10.52
N VAL A 16 8.16 15.85 -11.30
CA VAL A 16 9.38 15.73 -12.12
C VAL A 16 10.47 16.61 -11.52
N ILE A 17 11.66 16.04 -11.33
CA ILE A 17 12.83 16.69 -10.76
C ILE A 17 13.92 16.80 -11.83
N ASN A 18 14.51 17.98 -11.97
CA ASN A 18 15.60 18.23 -12.91
C ASN A 18 16.98 17.81 -12.33
N PRO A 19 18.07 17.82 -13.14
CA PRO A 19 19.43 17.50 -12.68
C PRO A 19 19.94 18.31 -11.47
N HIS A 20 19.36 19.47 -11.20
CA HIS A 20 19.71 20.35 -10.09
C HIS A 20 18.85 20.12 -8.84
N GLY A 21 18.00 19.09 -8.83
CA GLY A 21 17.11 18.78 -7.69
C GLY A 21 15.86 19.64 -7.62
N GLN A 22 15.55 20.43 -8.66
CA GLN A 22 14.39 21.33 -8.66
C GLN A 22 13.15 20.62 -9.21
N VAL A 23 12.00 20.83 -8.57
CA VAL A 23 10.71 20.33 -9.06
C VAL A 23 10.23 21.21 -10.22
N VAL A 24 10.16 20.64 -11.42
CA VAL A 24 9.78 21.34 -12.66
C VAL A 24 8.35 21.06 -13.12
N ALA A 25 7.71 20.00 -12.60
CA ALA A 25 6.29 19.73 -12.81
C ALA A 25 5.69 18.95 -11.63
N ARG A 26 4.37 19.07 -11.46
CA ARG A 26 3.60 18.38 -10.41
C ARG A 26 2.29 17.86 -10.99
N ALA A 27 1.84 16.72 -10.49
CA ALA A 27 0.52 16.19 -10.74
C ALA A 27 -0.01 15.50 -9.48
N GLN A 28 -1.32 15.40 -9.36
CA GLN A 28 -1.96 14.63 -8.31
C GLN A 28 -3.25 14.01 -8.83
N HIS A 29 -3.61 12.85 -8.28
CA HIS A 29 -4.87 12.20 -8.59
C HIS A 29 -5.43 11.55 -7.32
N ALA A 30 -6.64 11.92 -6.94
CA ALA A 30 -7.30 11.38 -5.77
C ALA A 30 -7.88 9.98 -6.04
N TYR A 31 -8.02 9.19 -4.98
CA TYR A 31 -8.82 7.97 -4.95
C TYR A 31 -9.43 7.81 -3.57
N ALA A 32 -10.53 7.07 -3.49
CA ALA A 32 -11.22 6.85 -2.23
C ALA A 32 -10.46 5.85 -1.34
N THR A 33 -10.47 6.14 -0.04
CA THR A 33 -10.31 5.13 1.01
C THR A 33 -11.70 4.82 1.54
N GLU A 34 -12.10 3.55 1.43
CA GLU A 34 -13.39 3.05 1.87
C GLU A 34 -13.31 2.67 3.35
N ARG A 35 -14.37 3.02 4.09
CA ARG A 35 -14.52 2.70 5.51
C ARG A 35 -15.88 2.00 5.71
N PRO A 36 -16.04 0.76 5.21
CA PRO A 36 -17.34 0.07 5.18
C PRO A 36 -17.89 -0.24 6.58
N GLU A 37 -17.02 -0.33 7.59
CA GLU A 37 -17.38 -0.57 8.98
C GLU A 37 -16.42 0.17 9.94
N PRO A 38 -16.76 0.34 11.23
CA PRO A 38 -15.88 0.97 12.20
C PRO A 38 -14.50 0.33 12.25
N GLY A 39 -13.46 1.16 12.19
CA GLY A 39 -12.06 0.71 12.17
C GLY A 39 -11.56 0.22 10.82
N ALA A 40 -12.42 0.07 9.80
CA ALA A 40 -11.99 -0.30 8.46
C ALA A 40 -11.27 0.85 7.74
N SER A 41 -10.26 0.49 6.95
CA SER A 41 -9.58 1.42 6.05
C SER A 41 -9.06 0.66 4.83
N GLU A 42 -9.87 0.65 3.78
CA GLU A 42 -9.71 -0.19 2.60
C GLU A 42 -9.50 0.64 1.34
N GLN A 43 -8.72 0.13 0.38
CA GLN A 43 -8.55 0.76 -0.93
C GLN A 43 -8.58 -0.28 -2.05
N ASN A 44 -9.06 0.10 -3.22
CA ASN A 44 -8.98 -0.73 -4.42
C ASN A 44 -7.59 -0.57 -5.09
N PRO A 45 -6.76 -1.63 -5.18
CA PRO A 45 -5.44 -1.55 -5.82
C PRO A 45 -5.46 -1.09 -7.28
N ALA A 46 -6.56 -1.33 -8.01
CA ALA A 46 -6.69 -0.88 -9.40
C ALA A 46 -6.76 0.65 -9.50
N HIS A 47 -7.26 1.34 -8.47
CA HIS A 47 -7.27 2.80 -8.42
C HIS A 47 -5.85 3.38 -8.33
N TRP A 48 -4.91 2.68 -7.69
CA TRP A 48 -3.51 3.10 -7.61
C TRP A 48 -2.83 3.12 -8.98
N VAL A 49 -3.01 2.04 -9.74
CA VAL A 49 -2.46 1.92 -11.10
C VAL A 49 -3.07 2.98 -12.02
N THR A 50 -4.39 3.18 -11.92
CA THR A 50 -5.10 4.20 -12.69
C THR A 50 -4.61 5.61 -12.34
N ALA A 51 -4.46 5.92 -11.05
CA ALA A 51 -3.98 7.21 -10.58
C ALA A 51 -2.52 7.48 -10.99
N ALA A 52 -1.65 6.47 -10.91
CA ALA A 52 -0.26 6.56 -11.38
C ALA A 52 -0.22 6.87 -12.88
N GLY A 53 -0.98 6.13 -13.70
CA GLY A 53 -1.05 6.37 -15.14
C GLY A 53 -1.57 7.76 -15.49
N THR A 54 -2.59 8.25 -14.78
CA THR A 54 -3.13 9.60 -15.01
C THR A 54 -2.15 10.69 -14.59
N ALA A 55 -1.49 10.54 -13.44
CA ALA A 55 -0.49 11.50 -12.98
C ALA A 55 0.71 11.55 -13.95
N LEU A 56 1.19 10.40 -14.42
CA LEU A 56 2.28 10.34 -15.41
C LEU A 56 1.89 11.03 -16.73
N ARG A 57 0.68 10.80 -17.25
CA ARG A 57 0.19 11.52 -18.44
C ARG A 57 0.13 13.03 -18.22
N SER A 58 -0.31 13.48 -17.05
CA SER A 58 -0.34 14.91 -16.70
C SER A 58 1.07 15.53 -16.63
N LEU A 59 2.05 14.79 -16.09
CA LEU A 59 3.45 15.23 -16.09
C LEU A 59 4.07 15.27 -17.49
N ALA A 60 3.73 14.30 -18.35
CA ALA A 60 4.21 14.24 -19.73
C ALA A 60 3.62 15.36 -20.61
N ALA A 61 2.47 15.94 -20.23
CA ALA A 61 1.92 17.12 -20.88
C ALA A 61 2.63 18.43 -20.45
N GLN A 62 3.34 18.42 -19.32
CA GLN A 62 4.04 19.59 -18.76
C GLN A 62 5.55 19.58 -19.04
N THR A 63 6.12 18.42 -19.37
CA THR A 63 7.56 18.21 -19.54
C THR A 63 7.84 17.25 -20.69
N ASP A 64 9.03 17.31 -21.28
CA ASP A 64 9.45 16.33 -22.26
C ASP A 64 9.75 14.97 -21.58
N SER A 65 8.79 14.04 -21.70
CA SER A 65 8.90 12.70 -21.13
C SER A 65 10.05 11.86 -21.70
N SER A 66 10.59 12.20 -22.88
CA SER A 66 11.78 11.52 -23.44
C SER A 66 13.05 11.81 -22.63
N SER A 67 13.04 12.88 -21.82
CA SER A 67 14.14 13.26 -20.92
C SER A 67 14.09 12.58 -19.54
N TRP A 68 13.04 11.80 -19.27
CA TRP A 68 12.88 11.08 -18.00
C TRP A 68 13.81 9.87 -17.97
N GLN A 69 14.64 9.78 -16.95
CA GLN A 69 15.71 8.78 -16.81
C GLN A 69 15.41 7.72 -15.75
N GLY A 70 14.39 7.93 -14.92
CA GLY A 70 14.03 6.99 -13.86
C GLY A 70 12.83 7.44 -13.05
N ILE A 71 12.28 6.49 -12.29
CA ILE A 71 11.13 6.67 -11.41
C ILE A 71 11.53 6.25 -9.99
N GLY A 72 11.28 7.12 -9.01
CA GLY A 72 11.30 6.80 -7.59
C GLY A 72 9.87 6.59 -7.06
N LEU A 73 9.67 5.55 -6.25
CA LEU A 73 8.38 5.19 -5.65
C LEU A 73 8.42 5.34 -4.12
N SER A 74 7.49 6.15 -3.61
CA SER A 74 7.09 6.22 -2.21
C SER A 74 5.64 5.75 -2.08
N ALA A 75 5.30 5.12 -0.96
CA ALA A 75 3.95 4.65 -0.70
C ALA A 75 3.70 4.52 0.80
N MET A 76 2.42 4.58 1.17
CA MET A 76 1.95 4.23 2.51
C MET A 76 2.33 2.78 2.86
N LEU A 77 2.81 2.58 4.08
CA LEU A 77 3.15 1.26 4.61
C LEU A 77 2.84 1.20 6.11
N PRO A 78 2.51 0.01 6.64
CA PRO A 78 2.23 -1.23 5.90
C PRO A 78 0.88 -1.18 5.16
N THR A 79 0.71 -2.02 4.14
CA THR A 79 -0.57 -2.21 3.44
C THR A 79 -0.62 -3.64 2.94
N LEU A 80 -1.70 -4.36 3.20
CA LEU A 80 -1.87 -5.74 2.76
C LEU A 80 -2.66 -5.80 1.46
N VAL A 81 -2.02 -6.30 0.41
CA VAL A 81 -2.69 -6.81 -0.81
C VAL A 81 -2.53 -8.32 -0.83
N ALA A 82 -3.64 -9.05 -0.84
CA ALA A 82 -3.64 -10.51 -0.96
C ALA A 82 -3.83 -10.90 -2.44
N LEU A 83 -2.96 -11.78 -2.95
CA LEU A 83 -2.90 -12.11 -4.38
C LEU A 83 -3.08 -13.61 -4.63
N ASP A 84 -3.72 -13.95 -5.74
CA ASP A 84 -3.81 -15.33 -6.23
C ASP A 84 -2.62 -15.73 -7.12
N ALA A 85 -2.66 -16.95 -7.68
CA ALA A 85 -1.62 -17.49 -8.55
C ALA A 85 -1.36 -16.65 -9.81
N ASP A 86 -2.38 -15.94 -10.30
CA ASP A 86 -2.30 -15.06 -11.47
C ASP A 86 -1.91 -13.62 -11.10
N ARG A 87 -1.56 -13.39 -9.82
CA ARG A 87 -1.27 -12.08 -9.23
C ARG A 87 -2.44 -11.10 -9.28
N ALA A 88 -3.68 -11.61 -9.36
CA ALA A 88 -4.87 -10.79 -9.23
C ALA A 88 -5.18 -10.53 -7.74
N SER A 89 -5.70 -9.33 -7.44
CA SER A 89 -6.08 -8.97 -6.08
C SER A 89 -7.32 -9.72 -5.63
N LEU A 90 -7.20 -10.44 -4.51
CA LEU A 90 -8.29 -11.21 -3.89
C LEU A 90 -9.20 -10.34 -3.01
N GLY A 91 -9.48 -9.10 -3.43
CA GLY A 91 -10.29 -8.12 -2.69
C GLY A 91 -9.59 -6.78 -2.46
N PRO A 92 -10.11 -5.93 -1.56
CA PRO A 92 -9.51 -4.64 -1.25
C PRO A 92 -8.15 -4.81 -0.55
N ALA A 93 -7.29 -3.80 -0.73
CA ALA A 93 -6.10 -3.61 0.08
C ALA A 93 -6.50 -3.10 1.46
N ILE A 94 -5.85 -3.63 2.50
CA ILE A 94 -6.03 -3.20 3.88
C ILE A 94 -4.89 -2.22 4.22
N THR A 95 -5.22 -0.96 4.49
CA THR A 95 -4.22 0.09 4.72
C THR A 95 -3.74 0.13 6.18
N TRP A 96 -2.63 0.81 6.45
CA TRP A 96 -2.07 0.96 7.80
C TRP A 96 -3.02 1.60 8.82
N GLU A 97 -4.08 2.29 8.37
CA GLU A 97 -5.10 2.89 9.24
C GLU A 97 -6.16 1.88 9.70
N ASP A 98 -6.18 0.65 9.16
CA ASP A 98 -7.16 -0.37 9.50
C ASP A 98 -6.85 -0.99 10.87
N ALA A 99 -7.77 -0.84 11.82
CA ALA A 99 -7.59 -1.30 13.20
C ALA A 99 -8.31 -2.63 13.49
N ARG A 100 -8.92 -3.27 12.49
CA ARG A 100 -9.84 -4.39 12.74
C ARG A 100 -9.14 -5.70 13.12
N ALA A 101 -7.83 -5.79 12.90
CA ALA A 101 -7.03 -6.99 13.19
C ALA A 101 -6.27 -6.93 14.53
N GLU A 102 -6.69 -6.07 15.46
CA GLU A 102 -5.99 -5.92 16.75
C GLU A 102 -6.04 -7.21 17.60
N ALA A 103 -7.14 -7.98 17.53
CA ALA A 103 -7.24 -9.25 18.23
C ALA A 103 -6.19 -10.26 17.73
N GLU A 104 -5.99 -10.33 16.41
CA GLU A 104 -4.96 -11.17 15.79
C GLU A 104 -3.55 -10.66 16.11
N GLY A 105 -3.36 -9.34 16.18
CA GLY A 105 -2.11 -8.71 16.62
C GLY A 105 -1.77 -9.08 18.06
N GLN A 106 -2.75 -9.03 18.96
CA GLN A 106 -2.61 -9.46 20.35
C GLN A 106 -2.29 -10.95 20.46
N ALA A 107 -3.03 -11.81 19.76
CA ALA A 107 -2.77 -13.25 19.78
C ALA A 107 -1.35 -13.60 19.29
N LEU A 108 -0.86 -12.90 18.26
CA LEU A 108 0.51 -13.06 17.77
C LEU A 108 1.55 -12.65 18.82
N ARG A 109 1.31 -11.50 19.48
CA ARG A 109 2.13 -11.00 20.58
C ARG A 109 2.20 -11.97 21.75
N GLU A 110 1.07 -12.54 22.16
CA GLU A 110 0.98 -13.54 23.22
C GLU A 110 1.73 -14.84 22.85
N ALA A 111 1.62 -15.29 21.60
CA ALA A 111 2.26 -16.50 21.12
C ALA A 111 3.80 -16.37 20.98
N CYS A 112 4.29 -15.21 20.56
CA CYS A 112 5.72 -15.00 20.26
C CYS A 112 6.48 -14.25 21.36
N GLY A 113 5.77 -13.50 22.22
CA GLY A 113 6.33 -12.60 23.22
C GLY A 113 6.75 -11.25 22.64
N ASP A 114 6.21 -10.16 23.18
CA ASP A 114 6.42 -8.78 22.71
C ASP A 114 7.89 -8.40 22.55
N HIS A 115 8.69 -8.62 23.58
CA HIS A 115 10.12 -8.28 23.55
C HIS A 115 10.90 -9.14 22.56
N ALA A 116 10.48 -10.39 22.33
CA ALA A 116 11.14 -11.25 21.35
C ALA A 116 10.84 -10.76 19.93
N LEU A 117 9.58 -10.43 19.62
CA LEU A 117 9.18 -9.83 18.35
C LEU A 117 9.91 -8.51 18.10
N TYR A 118 9.97 -7.62 19.10
CA TYR A 118 10.67 -6.35 18.96
C TYR A 118 12.17 -6.54 18.70
N ARG A 119 12.84 -7.44 19.43
CA ARG A 119 14.27 -7.71 19.20
C ARG A 119 14.56 -8.26 17.80
N LEU A 120 13.64 -9.04 17.24
CA LEU A 120 13.81 -9.63 15.92
C LEU A 120 13.50 -8.64 14.78
N THR A 121 12.49 -7.81 14.95
CA THR A 121 11.90 -7.01 13.85
C THR A 121 12.18 -5.51 13.96
N GLY A 122 12.53 -5.02 15.16
CA GLY A 122 12.57 -3.59 15.49
C GLY A 122 11.19 -2.95 15.59
N GLN A 123 10.10 -3.72 15.55
CA GLN A 123 8.72 -3.24 15.50
C GLN A 123 7.93 -3.69 16.72
N TRP A 124 7.07 -2.80 17.22
CA TRP A 124 5.99 -3.16 18.14
C TRP A 124 4.80 -3.62 17.30
N VAL A 125 4.66 -4.94 17.15
CA VAL A 125 3.67 -5.53 16.24
C VAL A 125 2.27 -5.39 16.82
N ASP A 126 1.36 -4.83 16.03
CA ASP A 126 -0.06 -4.72 16.34
C ASP A 126 -0.96 -5.14 15.18
N GLY A 127 -2.27 -4.92 15.28
CA GLY A 127 -3.23 -5.30 14.25
C GLY A 127 -2.98 -4.64 12.89
N ARG A 128 -2.14 -3.60 12.83
CA ARG A 128 -1.83 -2.88 11.59
C ARG A 128 -0.71 -3.54 10.77
N TYR A 129 -0.20 -4.71 11.16
CA TYR A 129 0.83 -5.43 10.41
C TYR A 129 0.26 -6.53 9.50
N LEU A 130 1.03 -6.88 8.47
CA LEU A 130 0.58 -7.77 7.38
C LEU A 130 0.09 -9.13 7.86
N LEU A 131 0.77 -9.74 8.84
CA LEU A 131 0.42 -11.07 9.33
C LEU A 131 -0.91 -11.06 10.10
N PRO A 132 -1.14 -10.17 11.10
CA PRO A 132 -2.45 -9.98 11.71
C PRO A 132 -3.57 -9.66 10.71
N MET A 133 -3.33 -8.73 9.79
CA MET A 133 -4.30 -8.39 8.74
C MET A 133 -4.68 -9.61 7.88
N LEU A 134 -3.70 -10.41 7.47
CA LEU A 134 -3.95 -11.62 6.67
C LEU A 134 -4.68 -12.70 7.48
N ALA A 135 -4.29 -12.89 8.74
CA ALA A 135 -4.92 -13.83 9.65
C ALA A 135 -6.41 -13.52 9.82
N ARG A 136 -6.75 -12.25 10.07
CA ARG A 136 -8.14 -11.79 10.15
C ARG A 136 -8.91 -12.10 8.86
N ARG A 137 -8.33 -11.76 7.71
CA ARG A 137 -8.99 -12.00 6.41
C ARG A 137 -9.26 -13.49 6.18
N CYS A 138 -8.33 -14.36 6.55
CA CYS A 138 -8.51 -15.82 6.45
C CYS A 138 -9.52 -16.36 7.47
N ALA A 139 -9.72 -15.70 8.61
CA ALA A 139 -10.73 -16.08 9.59
C ALA A 139 -12.16 -15.73 9.13
N ILE A 140 -12.31 -14.72 8.27
CA ILE A 140 -13.60 -14.28 7.73
C ILE A 140 -13.97 -15.02 6.44
N ASP A 141 -13.00 -15.23 5.54
CA ASP A 141 -13.17 -16.01 4.31
C ASP A 141 -12.32 -17.29 4.41
N GLU A 142 -12.97 -18.39 4.80
CA GLU A 142 -12.33 -19.71 4.94
C GLU A 142 -11.66 -20.19 3.63
N GLY A 143 -12.20 -19.78 2.48
CA GLY A 143 -11.64 -20.10 1.17
C GLY A 143 -10.44 -19.24 0.79
N LEU A 144 -10.26 -18.07 1.41
CA LEU A 144 -9.15 -17.15 1.09
C LEU A 144 -7.79 -17.81 1.30
N ARG A 145 -7.63 -18.58 2.39
CA ARG A 145 -6.36 -19.22 2.73
C ARG A 145 -5.86 -20.16 1.62
N GLN A 146 -6.77 -20.78 0.88
CA GLN A 146 -6.43 -21.67 -0.24
C GLN A 146 -6.14 -20.91 -1.53
N ARG A 147 -6.71 -19.72 -1.69
CA ARG A 147 -6.56 -18.88 -2.89
C ARG A 147 -5.34 -17.96 -2.84
N VAL A 148 -4.95 -17.50 -1.65
CA VAL A 148 -3.79 -16.61 -1.48
C VAL A 148 -2.50 -17.38 -1.72
N THR A 149 -1.75 -16.97 -2.73
CA THR A 149 -0.42 -17.52 -3.05
C THR A 149 0.70 -16.58 -2.62
N SER A 150 0.41 -15.28 -2.59
CA SER A 150 1.38 -14.25 -2.20
C SER A 150 0.69 -13.02 -1.60
N ILE A 151 1.47 -12.22 -0.86
CA ILE A 151 1.04 -10.92 -0.36
C ILE A 151 1.99 -9.83 -0.87
N ALA A 152 1.47 -8.64 -1.06
CA ALA A 152 2.22 -7.47 -1.49
C ALA A 152 1.89 -6.23 -0.66
N GLY A 153 2.83 -5.28 -0.65
CA GLY A 153 2.65 -3.92 -0.17
C GLY A 153 2.16 -2.99 -1.27
N ALA A 154 1.97 -1.71 -0.91
CA ALA A 154 1.63 -0.66 -1.86
C ALA A 154 2.81 -0.26 -2.79
N LYS A 155 4.05 -0.60 -2.42
CA LYS A 155 5.27 -0.49 -3.24
C LYS A 155 6.18 -1.70 -3.01
#